data_AF-A0A6G6W079-F1
#
_entry.id   AF-A0A6G6W079-F1
#
_cell.length_a   1.000
_cell.length_b   1.000
_cell.length_c   1.000
_cell.angle_alpha   90.00
_cell.angle_beta   90.00
_cell.angle_gamma   90.00
#
_symmetry.space_group_name_H-M   'P 1'
#
loop_
_entity.id
_entity.type
_entity.pdbx_description
1 polymer ?
#
loop_
_entity_poly.entity_id
_entity_poly.type
_entity_poly.pdbx_seq_one_letter_code
_entity_poly.pdbx_strand_id
1 'polypeptide(L)'
;MITDAFDSGPKGAFKALCRNYPDDTVFKGSDGFRSLWGPIFYRGRADGSARLLVVGQDPAQTEAVTRRILSGQAGRRVQGFVEKLGFTRRYLMINAFLYGIYNQNMALPHLSDPDIEAYRNKWFEAAFAGGKIEAVVTFGNPAFAAWTAFRATPVGQTVTAFHHRALHPTADKPQGPITRAELLDNWNVALQALHANVQHPDVAKPLVLYGSDFTPDELPEIPSRDLPMGLPAWMRASDFWASMAPTPGNERANISIEVP
;
A
#
# COMPACT_ATOMS: atom_id res chain seq x y z
N MET A 1 -19.82 -3.52 -23.99
CA MET A 1 -19.12 -4.58 -23.24
C MET A 1 -17.95 -3.91 -22.53
N ILE A 2 -17.83 -4.03 -21.20
CA ILE A 2 -16.69 -3.45 -20.47
C ILE A 2 -15.47 -4.33 -20.79
N THR A 3 -14.44 -3.73 -21.40
CA THR A 3 -13.18 -4.39 -21.78
C THR A 3 -12.03 -4.00 -20.83
N ASP A 4 -12.37 -3.52 -19.64
CA ASP A 4 -11.40 -3.06 -18.65
C ASP A 4 -10.43 -4.19 -18.28
N ALA A 5 -9.14 -3.87 -18.27
CA ALA A 5 -8.12 -4.78 -17.77
C ALA A 5 -8.35 -5.03 -16.27
N PHE A 6 -7.96 -6.22 -15.80
CA PHE A 6 -8.03 -6.61 -14.40
C PHE A 6 -6.72 -7.26 -13.95
N ASP A 7 -6.51 -7.36 -12.64
CA ASP A 7 -5.39 -8.10 -12.06
C ASP A 7 -5.72 -9.60 -12.00
N SER A 8 -4.98 -10.40 -12.77
CA SER A 8 -5.10 -11.86 -12.77
C SER A 8 -4.56 -12.54 -11.50
N GLY A 9 -3.95 -11.79 -10.60
CA GLY A 9 -3.31 -12.30 -9.40
C GLY A 9 -1.79 -12.43 -9.52
N PRO A 10 -1.12 -12.83 -8.43
CA PRO A 10 0.33 -12.87 -8.34
C PRO A 10 0.92 -14.01 -9.16
N LYS A 11 2.17 -13.86 -9.60
CA LYS A 11 2.93 -14.87 -10.34
C LYS A 11 4.21 -15.26 -9.60
N GLY A 12 4.81 -16.38 -10.01
CA GLY A 12 6.11 -16.83 -9.49
C GLY A 12 6.16 -16.92 -7.95
N ALA A 13 7.20 -16.34 -7.36
CA ALA A 13 7.41 -16.32 -5.91
C ALA A 13 6.24 -15.70 -5.14
N PHE A 14 5.64 -14.62 -5.62
CA PHE A 14 4.48 -14.00 -4.98
C PHE A 14 3.28 -14.95 -4.88
N LYS A 15 3.05 -15.76 -5.91
CA LYS A 15 1.98 -16.78 -5.88
C LYS A 15 2.23 -17.83 -4.81
N ALA A 16 3.49 -18.23 -4.62
CA ALA A 16 3.87 -19.16 -3.55
C ALA A 16 3.69 -18.53 -2.17
N LEU A 17 4.06 -17.24 -2.01
CA LEU A 17 3.86 -16.51 -0.76
C LEU A 17 2.37 -16.40 -0.40
N CYS A 18 1.50 -16.05 -1.35
CA CYS A 18 0.06 -16.02 -1.13
C CYS A 18 -0.56 -17.38 -0.76
N ARG A 19 0.13 -18.50 -1.00
CA ARG A 19 -0.31 -19.84 -0.56
C ARG A 19 0.22 -20.20 0.83
N ASN A 20 1.38 -19.67 1.20
CA ASN A 20 2.13 -20.03 2.39
C ASN A 20 2.25 -18.82 3.32
N TYR A 21 1.11 -18.21 3.66
CA TYR A 21 1.06 -17.03 4.49
C TYR A 21 0.91 -17.38 5.99
N PRO A 22 1.46 -16.58 6.91
CA PRO A 22 1.17 -16.68 8.33
C PRO A 22 -0.31 -16.35 8.57
N ASP A 23 -1.03 -17.27 9.19
CA ASP A 23 -2.47 -17.16 9.45
C ASP A 23 -2.77 -16.39 10.75
N ASP A 24 -3.97 -16.58 11.29
CA ASP A 24 -4.46 -15.97 12.52
C ASP A 24 -3.78 -16.51 13.79
N THR A 25 -2.96 -17.56 13.70
CA THR A 25 -2.09 -18.00 14.79
C THR A 25 -0.87 -17.10 14.99
N VAL A 26 -0.47 -16.35 13.95
CA VAL A 26 0.60 -15.35 13.99
C VAL A 26 0.02 -13.94 14.12
N PHE A 27 -0.95 -13.59 13.27
CA PHE A 27 -1.67 -12.33 13.36
C PHE A 27 -2.93 -12.54 14.17
N LYS A 28 -2.86 -12.43 15.50
CA LYS A 28 -3.99 -12.78 16.36
C LYS A 28 -4.95 -11.60 16.56
N GLY A 29 -6.24 -11.91 16.67
CA GLY A 29 -7.23 -10.95 17.15
C GLY A 29 -6.85 -10.35 18.50
N SER A 30 -6.36 -11.17 19.43
CA SER A 30 -5.90 -10.74 20.76
C SER A 30 -4.77 -9.71 20.74
N ASP A 31 -4.09 -9.56 19.60
CA ASP A 31 -2.94 -8.68 19.41
C ASP A 31 -3.36 -7.42 18.63
N GLY A 32 -4.66 -7.21 18.39
CA GLY A 32 -5.21 -6.01 17.75
C GLY A 32 -5.39 -6.11 16.23
N PHE A 33 -5.21 -7.29 15.64
CA PHE A 33 -5.40 -7.55 14.21
C PHE A 33 -6.83 -7.96 13.85
N ARG A 34 -7.24 -7.68 12.61
CA ARG A 34 -8.52 -8.07 12.01
C ARG A 34 -8.37 -9.39 11.26
N SER A 35 -8.04 -10.43 12.01
CA SER A 35 -7.61 -11.72 11.48
C SER A 35 -8.72 -12.44 10.71
N LEU A 36 -9.97 -12.24 11.13
CA LEU A 36 -11.16 -12.83 10.49
C LEU A 36 -11.36 -12.42 9.02
N TRP A 37 -10.79 -11.30 8.58
CA TRP A 37 -10.86 -10.87 7.18
C TRP A 37 -9.82 -11.54 6.29
N GLY A 38 -8.87 -12.27 6.87
CA GLY A 38 -7.76 -12.87 6.13
C GLY A 38 -6.74 -11.84 5.64
N PRO A 39 -5.65 -12.32 5.02
CA PRO A 39 -4.55 -11.50 4.54
C PRO A 39 -4.93 -10.68 3.30
N ILE A 40 -4.38 -9.47 3.17
CA ILE A 40 -4.49 -8.65 1.94
C ILE A 40 -3.09 -8.28 1.48
N PHE A 41 -2.66 -8.94 0.41
CA PHE A 41 -1.23 -9.09 0.09
C PHE A 41 -0.58 -7.88 -0.59
N TYR A 42 -1.17 -7.38 -1.66
CA TYR A 42 -0.53 -6.38 -2.51
C TYR A 42 -1.53 -5.58 -3.35
N ARG A 43 -1.02 -4.58 -4.09
CA ARG A 43 -1.69 -3.93 -5.24
C ARG A 43 -0.65 -3.65 -6.33
N GLY A 44 -1.03 -3.73 -7.60
CA GLY A 44 -0.13 -3.46 -8.73
C GLY A 44 0.52 -4.73 -9.31
N ARG A 45 1.82 -4.70 -9.58
CA ARG A 45 2.53 -5.73 -10.39
C ARG A 45 3.32 -6.73 -9.55
N ALA A 46 2.62 -7.74 -9.03
CA ALA A 46 3.24 -8.94 -8.43
C ALA A 46 3.66 -9.98 -9.48
N ASP A 47 4.29 -9.53 -10.57
CA ASP A 47 4.78 -10.35 -11.69
C ASP A 47 6.24 -10.07 -12.07
N GLY A 48 6.94 -9.23 -11.28
CA GLY A 48 8.33 -8.83 -11.53
C GLY A 48 8.49 -7.74 -12.60
N SER A 49 7.41 -7.07 -13.03
CA SER A 49 7.48 -5.92 -13.94
C SER A 49 7.54 -4.55 -13.25
N ALA A 50 7.35 -4.50 -11.92
CA ALA A 50 7.43 -3.26 -11.15
C ALA A 50 8.82 -2.62 -11.21
N ARG A 51 8.83 -1.29 -11.20
CA ARG A 51 10.02 -0.44 -11.11
C ARG A 51 9.98 0.50 -9.89
N LEU A 52 8.78 0.80 -9.39
CA LEU A 52 8.56 1.46 -8.10
C LEU A 52 8.01 0.46 -7.08
N LEU A 53 8.59 0.43 -5.89
CA LEU A 53 8.01 -0.23 -4.72
C LEU A 53 7.38 0.80 -3.79
N VAL A 54 6.12 0.58 -3.42
CA VAL A 54 5.42 1.36 -2.40
C VAL A 54 5.21 0.49 -1.17
N VAL A 55 5.55 1.01 0.01
CA VAL A 55 5.33 0.33 1.29
C VAL A 55 4.34 1.14 2.11
N GLY A 56 3.15 0.57 2.33
CA GLY A 56 2.13 1.10 3.24
C GLY A 56 2.20 0.46 4.63
N GLN A 57 1.21 0.75 5.47
CA GLN A 57 1.16 0.26 6.86
C GLN A 57 0.38 -1.04 6.98
N ASP A 58 -0.95 -0.98 6.85
CA ASP A 58 -1.89 -2.08 7.01
C ASP A 58 -3.14 -1.82 6.15
N PRO A 59 -3.90 -2.87 5.76
CA PRO A 59 -5.14 -2.71 5.01
C PRO A 59 -6.31 -2.30 5.92
N ALA A 60 -7.34 -1.66 5.35
CA ALA A 60 -8.56 -1.28 6.06
C ALA A 60 -9.80 -1.94 5.44
N GLN A 61 -10.99 -1.42 5.75
CA GLN A 61 -12.27 -2.04 5.36
C GLN A 61 -12.50 -2.09 3.84
N THR A 62 -12.03 -1.10 3.09
CA THR A 62 -12.13 -1.11 1.62
C THR A 62 -11.28 -2.24 1.04
N GLU A 63 -10.05 -2.37 1.53
CA GLU A 63 -9.09 -3.40 1.14
C GLU A 63 -9.59 -4.81 1.51
N ALA A 64 -10.33 -4.94 2.61
CA ALA A 64 -10.97 -6.19 3.01
C ALA A 64 -12.06 -6.65 2.02
N VAL A 65 -12.67 -5.74 1.27
CA VAL A 65 -13.63 -6.10 0.22
C VAL A 65 -12.95 -6.26 -1.13
N THR A 66 -12.09 -5.32 -1.53
CA THR A 66 -11.43 -5.34 -2.84
C THR A 66 -10.30 -6.37 -2.97
N ARG A 67 -9.79 -6.86 -1.82
CA ARG A 67 -8.65 -7.79 -1.72
C ARG A 67 -7.36 -7.26 -2.32
N ARG A 68 -7.22 -5.93 -2.38
CA ARG A 68 -6.00 -5.23 -2.80
C ARG A 68 -5.74 -4.07 -1.86
N ILE A 69 -4.51 -3.97 -1.36
CA ILE A 69 -4.14 -2.93 -0.39
C ILE A 69 -4.26 -1.53 -1.00
N LEU A 70 -4.34 -0.49 -0.17
CA LEU A 70 -4.36 0.90 -0.63
C LEU A 70 -5.41 1.09 -1.74
N SER A 71 -6.64 0.66 -1.53
CA SER A 71 -7.73 0.80 -2.49
C SER A 71 -8.82 1.79 -2.05
N GLY A 72 -8.77 2.28 -0.81
CA GLY A 72 -9.58 3.40 -0.33
C GLY A 72 -8.91 4.77 -0.53
N GLN A 73 -9.31 5.74 0.31
CA GLN A 73 -8.84 7.14 0.27
C GLN A 73 -7.31 7.27 0.26
N ALA A 74 -6.62 6.56 1.16
CA ALA A 74 -5.15 6.55 1.20
C ALA A 74 -4.56 6.08 -0.14
N GLY A 75 -5.20 5.08 -0.75
CA GLY A 75 -4.83 4.50 -2.03
C GLY A 75 -4.92 5.45 -3.20
N ARG A 76 -5.93 6.33 -3.24
CA ARG A 76 -6.10 7.33 -4.31
C ARG A 76 -5.10 8.47 -4.19
N ARG A 77 -4.81 8.93 -2.97
CA ARG A 77 -3.73 9.90 -2.72
C ARG A 77 -2.38 9.34 -3.16
N VAL A 78 -2.09 8.10 -2.79
CA VAL A 78 -0.87 7.38 -3.24
C VAL A 78 -0.89 7.19 -4.77
N GLN A 79 -2.05 6.93 -5.37
CA GLN A 79 -2.17 6.80 -6.83
C GLN A 79 -1.77 8.11 -7.53
N GLY A 80 -2.27 9.27 -7.08
CA GLY A 80 -1.84 10.57 -7.59
C GLY A 80 -0.34 10.80 -7.41
N PHE A 81 0.23 10.40 -6.27
CA PHE A 81 1.67 10.51 -6.00
C PHE A 81 2.51 9.71 -7.00
N VAL A 82 2.17 8.44 -7.23
CA VAL A 82 2.93 7.60 -8.16
C VAL A 82 2.76 8.04 -9.62
N GLU A 83 1.61 8.61 -9.98
CA GLU A 83 1.36 9.14 -11.32
C GLU A 83 2.10 10.45 -11.62
N LYS A 84 2.36 11.28 -10.59
CA LYS A 84 3.27 12.44 -10.68
C LYS A 84 4.72 12.01 -10.94
N LEU A 85 5.14 10.85 -10.43
CA LEU A 85 6.41 10.22 -10.77
C LEU A 85 6.41 9.53 -12.15
N GLY A 86 5.29 9.56 -12.87
CA GLY A 86 5.17 8.96 -14.19
C GLY A 86 4.91 7.45 -14.18
N PHE A 87 4.56 6.84 -13.04
CA PHE A 87 4.19 5.43 -12.96
C PHE A 87 2.68 5.25 -13.09
N THR A 88 2.24 4.76 -14.26
CA THR A 88 0.84 4.40 -14.50
C THR A 88 0.60 2.93 -14.25
N ARG A 89 1.59 2.06 -14.43
CA ARG A 89 1.44 0.61 -14.38
C ARG A 89 2.56 -0.11 -13.61
N ARG A 90 3.82 0.32 -13.74
CA ARG A 90 5.01 -0.42 -13.23
C ARG A 90 5.32 -0.10 -11.77
N TYR A 91 4.33 -0.29 -10.90
CA TYR A 91 4.51 -0.23 -9.45
C TYR A 91 4.00 -1.51 -8.78
N LEU A 92 4.59 -1.84 -7.64
CA LEU A 92 4.11 -2.84 -6.70
C LEU A 92 3.91 -2.16 -5.35
N MET A 93 2.78 -2.42 -4.70
CA MET A 93 2.49 -1.94 -3.37
C MET A 93 2.36 -3.13 -2.42
N ILE A 94 3.05 -3.06 -1.28
CA ILE A 94 2.95 -4.01 -0.17
C ILE A 94 2.79 -3.24 1.15
N ASN A 95 2.31 -3.90 2.20
CA ASN A 95 2.15 -3.29 3.52
C ASN A 95 3.17 -3.85 4.53
N ALA A 96 3.43 -3.09 5.59
CA ALA A 96 4.22 -3.55 6.74
C ALA A 96 3.54 -4.70 7.50
N PHE A 97 2.20 -4.70 7.54
CA PHE A 97 1.37 -5.78 8.06
C PHE A 97 0.42 -6.31 6.99
N LEU A 98 0.23 -7.63 7.00
CA LEU A 98 -0.61 -8.34 6.04
C LEU A 98 -2.11 -8.23 6.36
N TYR A 99 -2.42 -8.03 7.64
CA TYR A 99 -3.78 -7.97 8.19
C TYR A 99 -4.09 -6.56 8.66
N GLY A 100 -5.36 -6.19 8.56
CA GLY A 100 -5.79 -4.86 9.01
C GLY A 100 -5.73 -4.73 10.52
N ILE A 101 -5.54 -3.51 11.01
CA ILE A 101 -5.44 -3.24 12.45
C ILE A 101 -6.76 -2.67 12.97
N TYR A 102 -7.27 -3.18 14.09
CA TYR A 102 -8.40 -2.57 14.80
C TYR A 102 -7.96 -1.83 16.07
N ASN A 103 -6.77 -2.13 16.60
CA ASN A 103 -6.15 -1.42 17.71
C ASN A 103 -4.63 -1.26 17.48
N GLN A 104 -4.18 -0.04 17.13
CA GLN A 104 -2.77 0.24 16.85
C GLN A 104 -1.85 0.06 18.06
N ASN A 105 -2.31 0.38 19.27
CA ASN A 105 -1.48 0.23 20.46
C ASN A 105 -1.17 -1.24 20.78
N MET A 106 -2.04 -2.14 20.35
CA MET A 106 -1.84 -3.59 20.49
C MET A 106 -1.02 -4.14 19.34
N ALA A 107 -1.33 -3.76 18.09
CA ALA A 107 -0.72 -4.38 16.91
C ALA A 107 0.68 -3.86 16.57
N LEU A 108 0.97 -2.57 16.75
CA LEU A 108 2.25 -1.97 16.35
C LEU A 108 3.48 -2.59 17.07
N PRO A 109 3.43 -2.96 18.36
CA PRO A 109 4.50 -3.70 19.02
C PRO A 109 4.94 -4.98 18.30
N HIS A 110 4.04 -5.63 17.56
CA HIS A 110 4.32 -6.89 16.85
C HIS A 110 5.02 -6.69 15.49
N LEU A 111 5.38 -5.46 15.10
CA LEU A 111 6.03 -5.19 13.81
C LEU A 111 7.34 -5.97 13.59
N SER A 112 8.06 -6.21 14.68
CA SER A 112 9.33 -6.93 14.75
C SER A 112 9.19 -8.37 15.23
N ASP A 113 7.97 -8.91 15.31
CA ASP A 113 7.79 -10.32 15.64
C ASP A 113 8.43 -11.18 14.54
N PRO A 114 9.22 -12.22 14.88
CA PRO A 114 10.05 -12.93 13.90
C PRO A 114 9.27 -13.48 12.71
N ASP A 115 8.08 -14.05 12.92
CA ASP A 115 7.28 -14.64 11.83
C ASP A 115 6.65 -13.57 10.92
N ILE A 116 6.24 -12.44 11.49
CA ILE A 116 5.72 -11.28 10.74
C ILE A 116 6.83 -10.69 9.89
N GLU A 117 7.99 -10.43 10.49
CA GLU A 117 9.15 -9.86 9.81
C GLU A 117 9.70 -10.81 8.74
N ALA A 118 9.87 -12.10 9.06
CA ALA A 118 10.38 -13.08 8.10
C ALA A 118 9.46 -13.20 6.88
N TYR A 119 8.14 -13.23 7.08
CA TYR A 119 7.22 -13.29 5.95
C TYR A 119 7.22 -12.01 5.11
N ARG A 120 7.24 -10.83 5.75
CA ARG A 120 7.37 -9.54 5.06
C ARG A 120 8.67 -9.43 4.27
N ASN A 121 9.79 -9.89 4.84
CA ASN A 121 11.09 -9.89 4.17
C ASN A 121 11.06 -10.76 2.90
N LYS A 122 10.38 -11.90 2.91
CA LYS A 122 10.18 -12.71 1.68
C LYS A 122 9.44 -11.94 0.57
N TRP A 123 8.49 -11.06 0.92
CA TRP A 123 7.83 -10.18 -0.06
C TRP A 123 8.77 -9.13 -0.63
N PHE A 124 9.63 -8.52 0.21
CA PHE A 124 10.67 -7.62 -0.25
C PHE A 124 11.66 -8.33 -1.18
N GLU A 125 12.18 -9.50 -0.77
CA GLU A 125 13.09 -10.30 -1.58
C GLU A 125 12.49 -10.67 -2.94
N ALA A 126 11.22 -11.13 -2.96
CA ALA A 126 10.51 -11.42 -4.20
C ALA A 126 10.36 -10.19 -5.11
N ALA A 127 10.20 -9.00 -4.53
CA ALA A 127 10.14 -7.74 -5.29
C ALA A 127 11.49 -7.40 -5.94
N PHE A 128 12.61 -7.61 -5.23
CA PHE A 128 13.94 -7.29 -5.74
C PHE A 128 14.57 -8.41 -6.59
N ALA A 129 14.05 -9.64 -6.55
CA ALA A 129 14.61 -10.77 -7.30
C ALA A 129 14.72 -10.51 -8.82
N GLY A 130 13.85 -9.68 -9.39
CA GLY A 130 13.88 -9.32 -10.81
C GLY A 130 14.88 -8.20 -11.17
N GLY A 131 15.45 -7.50 -10.18
CA GLY A 131 16.44 -6.44 -10.38
C GLY A 131 15.93 -5.18 -11.10
N LYS A 132 14.60 -4.97 -11.17
CA LYS A 132 14.01 -3.84 -11.93
C LYS A 132 13.56 -2.66 -11.09
N ILE A 133 13.39 -2.86 -9.78
CA ILE A 133 12.96 -1.81 -8.87
C ILE A 133 14.11 -0.82 -8.72
N GLU A 134 13.87 0.43 -9.11
CA GLU A 134 14.83 1.53 -9.06
C GLU A 134 14.56 2.49 -7.89
N ALA A 135 13.31 2.52 -7.39
CA ALA A 135 12.92 3.37 -6.30
C ALA A 135 11.96 2.69 -5.31
N VAL A 136 12.04 3.11 -4.05
CA VAL A 136 11.17 2.69 -2.95
C VAL A 136 10.63 3.91 -2.23
N VAL A 137 9.32 3.94 -1.99
CA VAL A 137 8.69 4.95 -1.13
C VAL A 137 7.93 4.28 0.01
N THR A 138 8.23 4.70 1.24
CA THR A 138 7.54 4.21 2.45
C THR A 138 6.62 5.31 2.99
N PHE A 139 5.37 4.97 3.28
CA PHE A 139 4.38 5.90 3.83
C PHE A 139 4.09 5.63 5.31
N GLY A 140 4.56 6.52 6.19
CA GLY A 140 4.35 6.42 7.64
C GLY A 140 5.45 5.68 8.41
N ASN A 141 5.38 5.74 9.74
CA ASN A 141 6.38 5.17 10.64
C ASN A 141 6.55 3.65 10.50
N PRO A 142 5.47 2.82 10.50
CA PRO A 142 5.65 1.37 10.46
C PRO A 142 6.21 0.89 9.12
N ALA A 143 5.79 1.50 8.00
CA ALA A 143 6.36 1.22 6.68
C ALA A 143 7.86 1.51 6.62
N PHE A 144 8.28 2.64 7.19
CA PHE A 144 9.69 3.01 7.26
C PHE A 144 10.50 2.07 8.17
N ALA A 145 9.96 1.70 9.33
CA ALA A 145 10.61 0.75 10.25
C ALA A 145 10.74 -0.64 9.62
N ALA A 146 9.68 -1.13 8.96
CA ALA A 146 9.71 -2.38 8.20
C ALA A 146 10.79 -2.39 7.10
N TRP A 147 10.88 -1.31 6.33
CA TRP A 147 11.92 -1.14 5.32
C TRP A 147 13.33 -1.10 5.91
N THR A 148 13.51 -0.36 7.02
CA THR A 148 14.79 -0.24 7.72
C THR A 148 15.25 -1.59 8.25
N ALA A 149 14.34 -2.37 8.85
CA ALA A 149 14.62 -3.73 9.31
C ALA A 149 15.04 -4.65 8.15
N PHE A 150 14.29 -4.63 7.04
CA PHE A 150 14.67 -5.38 5.84
C PHE A 150 16.07 -4.98 5.34
N ARG A 151 16.37 -3.68 5.25
CA ARG A 151 17.68 -3.16 4.81
C ARG A 151 18.85 -3.57 5.71
N ALA A 152 18.59 -3.94 6.96
CA ALA A 152 19.61 -4.47 7.87
C ALA A 152 19.96 -5.94 7.59
N THR A 153 19.10 -6.71 6.90
CA THR A 153 19.36 -8.11 6.52
C THR A 153 20.44 -8.22 5.44
N PRO A 154 21.12 -9.37 5.30
CA PRO A 154 22.11 -9.58 4.24
C PRO A 154 21.57 -9.32 2.83
N VAL A 155 20.34 -9.77 2.52
CA VAL A 155 19.71 -9.52 1.22
C VAL A 155 19.29 -8.05 1.08
N GLY A 156 18.78 -7.46 2.15
CA GLY A 156 18.44 -6.05 2.16
C GLY A 156 19.63 -5.16 1.84
N GLN A 157 20.82 -5.46 2.37
CA GLN A 157 22.05 -4.69 2.14
C GLN A 157 22.50 -4.67 0.67
N THR A 158 22.15 -5.70 -0.13
CA THR A 158 22.49 -5.74 -1.57
C THR A 158 21.56 -4.88 -2.43
N VAL A 159 20.44 -4.40 -1.89
CA VAL A 159 19.50 -3.56 -2.65
C VAL A 159 20.14 -2.19 -2.94
N THR A 160 20.01 -1.71 -4.17
CA THR A 160 20.55 -0.41 -4.61
C THR A 160 19.47 0.62 -4.96
N ALA A 161 18.19 0.23 -4.91
CA ALA A 161 17.07 1.13 -5.20
C ALA A 161 17.08 2.35 -4.29
N PHE A 162 16.83 3.53 -4.87
CA PHE A 162 16.75 4.78 -4.12
C PHE A 162 15.52 4.76 -3.22
N HIS A 163 15.70 5.08 -1.94
CA HIS A 163 14.60 5.11 -0.97
C HIS A 163 14.32 6.53 -0.51
N HIS A 164 13.03 6.87 -0.42
CA HIS A 164 12.59 8.04 0.32
C HIS A 164 11.39 7.72 1.20
N ARG A 165 11.30 8.43 2.33
CA ARG A 165 10.18 8.33 3.26
C ARG A 165 9.19 9.47 3.04
N ALA A 166 7.90 9.17 3.13
CA ALA A 166 6.82 10.16 3.15
C ALA A 166 5.91 9.95 4.37
N LEU A 167 5.20 11.00 4.78
CA LEU A 167 4.15 10.91 5.78
C LEU A 167 3.01 10.00 5.30
N HIS A 168 2.34 9.32 6.24
CA HIS A 168 1.20 8.46 5.91
C HIS A 168 0.12 9.25 5.15
N PRO A 169 -0.56 8.68 4.13
CA PRO A 169 -1.42 9.46 3.23
C PRO A 169 -2.63 10.10 3.90
N THR A 170 -2.97 9.66 5.11
CA THR A 170 -4.08 10.18 5.93
C THR A 170 -3.58 10.69 7.28
N ALA A 171 -2.35 11.21 7.35
CA ALA A 171 -1.79 11.80 8.56
C ALA A 171 -2.46 13.14 8.93
N ASP A 172 -3.02 13.82 7.92
CA ASP A 172 -3.75 15.08 7.97
C ASP A 172 -5.19 14.95 8.52
N LYS A 173 -5.37 14.18 9.60
CA LYS A 173 -6.71 13.95 10.16
C LYS A 173 -7.30 15.26 10.68
N PRO A 174 -8.62 15.46 10.62
CA PRO A 174 -9.28 16.55 11.34
C PRO A 174 -8.82 16.58 12.80
N GLN A 175 -8.44 17.78 13.28
CA GLN A 175 -7.89 18.00 14.62
C GLN A 175 -6.61 17.21 14.95
N GLY A 176 -5.96 16.63 13.94
CA GLY A 176 -4.65 16.00 14.04
C GLY A 176 -3.51 17.02 14.11
N PRO A 177 -2.29 16.58 14.45
CA PRO A 177 -1.12 17.45 14.59
C PRO A 177 -0.50 17.85 13.24
N ILE A 178 -1.00 17.33 12.13
CA ILE A 178 -0.49 17.56 10.79
C ILE A 178 -1.66 18.12 9.97
N THR A 179 -1.45 19.25 9.31
CA THR A 179 -2.39 19.84 8.36
C THR A 179 -2.22 19.21 6.98
N ARG A 180 -3.22 19.42 6.10
CA ARG A 180 -3.14 19.00 4.70
C ARG A 180 -1.94 19.63 3.98
N ALA A 181 -1.70 20.92 4.19
CA ALA A 181 -0.56 21.62 3.58
C ALA A 181 0.78 21.03 4.02
N GLU A 182 0.97 20.77 5.32
CA GLU A 182 2.21 20.16 5.83
C GLU A 182 2.42 18.73 5.31
N LEU A 183 1.35 17.95 5.15
CA LEU A 183 1.41 16.64 4.49
C LEU A 183 1.92 16.77 3.05
N LEU A 184 1.37 17.72 2.29
CA LEU A 184 1.72 17.92 0.88
C LEU A 184 3.12 18.52 0.69
N ASP A 185 3.56 19.40 1.58
CA ASP A 185 4.93 19.90 1.62
C ASP A 185 5.93 18.76 1.87
N ASN A 186 5.61 17.86 2.81
CA ASN A 186 6.42 16.65 3.03
C ASN A 186 6.45 15.75 1.79
N TRP A 187 5.30 15.57 1.12
CA TRP A 187 5.23 14.79 -0.11
C TRP A 187 5.97 15.43 -1.26
N ASN A 188 6.03 16.76 -1.36
CA ASN A 188 6.81 17.49 -2.35
C ASN A 188 8.31 17.21 -2.20
N VAL A 189 8.84 17.14 -0.97
CA VAL A 189 10.23 16.73 -0.71
C VAL A 189 10.48 15.31 -1.22
N ALA A 190 9.58 14.36 -0.92
CA ALA A 190 9.70 12.99 -1.40
C ALA A 190 9.62 12.89 -2.93
N LEU A 191 8.70 13.64 -3.57
CA LEU A 191 8.56 13.68 -5.02
C LEU A 191 9.82 14.23 -5.69
N GLN A 192 10.40 15.32 -5.19
CA GLN A 192 11.63 15.88 -5.74
C GLN A 192 12.78 14.88 -5.68
N ALA A 193 12.97 14.23 -4.52
CA ALA A 193 14.02 13.25 -4.33
C ALA A 193 13.83 12.02 -5.23
N LEU A 194 12.60 11.48 -5.31
CA LEU A 194 12.30 10.31 -6.14
C LEU A 194 12.37 10.62 -7.63
N HIS A 195 11.82 11.75 -8.08
CA HIS A 195 11.83 12.16 -9.50
C HIS A 195 13.25 12.26 -10.06
N ALA A 196 14.19 12.79 -9.28
CA ALA A 196 15.61 12.85 -9.65
C ALA A 196 16.29 11.48 -9.78
N ASN A 197 15.75 10.43 -9.16
CA ASN A 197 16.34 9.09 -9.10
C ASN A 197 15.57 8.03 -9.90
N VAL A 198 14.39 8.36 -10.43
CA VAL A 198 13.58 7.49 -11.29
C VAL A 198 14.02 7.65 -12.74
N GLN A 199 14.59 6.59 -13.33
CA GLN A 199 15.12 6.61 -14.69
C GLN A 199 14.15 6.01 -15.71
N HIS A 200 13.22 5.15 -15.28
CA HIS A 200 12.36 4.38 -16.17
C HIS A 200 10.87 4.49 -15.79
N PRO A 201 10.29 5.71 -15.74
CA PRO A 201 8.86 5.89 -15.55
C PRO A 201 8.08 5.30 -16.73
N ASP A 202 6.81 4.93 -16.53
CA ASP A 202 5.91 4.54 -17.64
C ASP A 202 5.72 5.66 -18.65
N VAL A 203 5.63 6.88 -18.15
CA VAL A 203 5.51 8.11 -18.94
C VAL A 203 6.47 9.13 -18.35
N ALA A 204 7.43 9.62 -19.14
CA ALA A 204 8.27 10.74 -18.73
C ALA A 204 7.40 11.99 -18.59
N LYS A 205 7.42 12.62 -17.40
CA LYS A 205 6.66 13.83 -17.11
C LYS A 205 7.55 14.86 -16.40
N PRO A 206 7.34 16.16 -16.67
CA PRO A 206 7.93 17.19 -15.83
C PRO A 206 7.39 17.06 -14.40
N LEU A 207 8.24 17.37 -13.41
CA LEU A 207 7.84 17.35 -12.01
C LEU A 207 6.84 18.49 -11.74
N VAL A 208 5.64 18.13 -11.28
CA VAL A 208 4.62 19.07 -10.83
C VAL A 208 4.31 18.79 -9.37
N LEU A 209 4.72 19.72 -8.50
CA LEU A 209 4.51 19.64 -7.06
C LEU A 209 3.03 19.84 -6.69
N TYR A 210 2.65 19.34 -5.51
CA TYR A 210 1.37 19.62 -4.89
C TYR A 210 1.29 21.08 -4.43
N GLY A 211 0.07 21.62 -4.42
CA GLY A 211 -0.26 22.86 -3.71
C GLY A 211 -0.54 22.62 -2.22
N SER A 212 -1.35 23.51 -1.61
CA SER A 212 -1.77 23.40 -0.21
C SER A 212 -2.94 22.44 0.04
N ASP A 213 -3.59 21.96 -1.03
CA ASP A 213 -4.61 20.92 -1.01
C ASP A 213 -4.52 20.03 -2.27
N PHE A 214 -5.14 18.84 -2.20
CA PHE A 214 -5.27 17.97 -3.36
C PHE A 214 -6.26 18.55 -4.36
N THR A 215 -5.84 18.64 -5.62
CA THR A 215 -6.75 18.86 -6.74
C THR A 215 -7.48 17.56 -7.12
N PRO A 216 -8.60 17.63 -7.87
CA PRO A 216 -9.30 16.44 -8.34
C PRO A 216 -8.40 15.46 -9.13
N ASP A 217 -7.53 15.99 -9.99
CA ASP A 217 -6.60 15.18 -10.81
C ASP A 217 -5.53 14.46 -9.99
N GLU A 218 -5.29 14.91 -8.75
CA GLU A 218 -4.36 14.29 -7.81
C GLU A 218 -5.00 13.22 -6.92
N LEU A 219 -6.30 12.99 -7.11
CA LEU A 219 -7.09 11.93 -6.48
C LEU A 219 -7.71 11.02 -7.54
N PRO A 220 -6.91 10.43 -8.45
CA PRO A 220 -7.44 9.58 -9.50
C PRO A 220 -8.17 8.36 -8.93
N GLU A 221 -9.05 7.77 -9.73
CA GLU A 221 -9.61 6.47 -9.44
C GLU A 221 -8.50 5.41 -9.37
N ILE A 222 -8.75 4.32 -8.62
CA ILE A 222 -7.84 3.18 -8.69
C ILE A 222 -7.96 2.54 -10.09
N PRO A 223 -6.86 2.24 -10.78
CA PRO A 223 -6.93 1.60 -12.09
C PRO A 223 -7.60 0.23 -12.01
N SER A 224 -8.53 -0.07 -12.93
CA SER A 224 -9.20 -1.37 -13.01
C SER A 224 -8.21 -2.54 -13.08
N ARG A 225 -7.09 -2.37 -13.79
CA ARG A 225 -5.98 -3.34 -13.91
C ARG A 225 -5.30 -3.73 -12.60
N ASP A 226 -5.59 -3.03 -11.50
CA ASP A 226 -5.05 -3.32 -10.18
C ASP A 226 -6.04 -4.07 -9.29
N LEU A 227 -7.28 -4.27 -9.76
CA LEU A 227 -8.35 -4.95 -9.04
C LEU A 227 -8.70 -6.31 -9.64
N PRO A 228 -9.21 -7.26 -8.84
CA PRO A 228 -9.68 -8.54 -9.34
C PRO A 228 -10.79 -8.41 -10.40
N MET A 229 -10.89 -9.45 -11.23
CA MET A 229 -11.99 -9.59 -12.20
C MET A 229 -13.35 -9.53 -11.50
N GLY A 230 -14.29 -8.78 -12.08
CA GLY A 230 -15.68 -8.73 -11.64
C GLY A 230 -16.00 -7.64 -10.61
N LEU A 231 -15.02 -6.87 -10.13
CA LEU A 231 -15.32 -5.71 -9.28
C LEU A 231 -15.94 -4.57 -10.11
N PRO A 232 -17.06 -3.97 -9.67
CA PRO A 232 -17.72 -2.89 -10.38
C PRO A 232 -16.92 -1.58 -10.27
N ALA A 233 -17.07 -0.71 -11.27
CA ALA A 233 -16.29 0.53 -11.38
C ALA A 233 -16.47 1.48 -10.18
N TRP A 234 -17.64 1.49 -9.52
CA TRP A 234 -17.86 2.34 -8.36
C TRP A 234 -16.93 1.99 -7.18
N MET A 235 -16.50 0.72 -7.03
CA MET A 235 -15.59 0.30 -5.96
C MET A 235 -14.18 0.90 -6.09
N ARG A 236 -13.82 1.42 -7.28
CA ARG A 236 -12.53 2.06 -7.55
C ARG A 236 -12.60 3.58 -7.73
N ALA A 237 -13.81 4.13 -7.83
CA ALA A 237 -14.06 5.53 -8.21
C ALA A 237 -14.31 6.46 -7.01
N SER A 238 -14.91 5.95 -5.94
CA SER A 238 -15.29 6.73 -4.76
C SER A 238 -14.67 6.18 -3.48
N ASP A 239 -14.59 7.06 -2.49
CA ASP A 239 -14.15 6.72 -1.14
C ASP A 239 -15.37 6.35 -0.28
N PHE A 240 -15.13 5.72 0.87
CA PHE A 240 -16.11 5.54 1.95
C PHE A 240 -17.36 4.71 1.66
N TRP A 241 -17.46 4.02 0.52
CA TRP A 241 -18.51 3.04 0.26
C TRP A 241 -18.44 1.81 1.19
N ALA A 242 -17.27 1.54 1.80
CA ALA A 242 -17.09 0.56 2.87
C ALA A 242 -16.76 1.27 4.18
N SER A 243 -17.54 0.97 5.22
CA SER A 243 -17.36 1.52 6.56
C SER A 243 -17.41 0.44 7.64
N MET A 244 -16.88 0.77 8.81
CA MET A 244 -17.08 -0.09 9.98
C MET A 244 -18.55 -0.08 10.36
N ALA A 245 -19.15 -1.27 10.52
CA ALA A 245 -20.54 -1.34 10.96
C ALA A 245 -20.70 -0.72 12.36
N PRO A 246 -21.86 -0.07 12.66
CA PRO A 246 -22.12 0.51 13.98
C PRO A 246 -21.98 -0.50 15.12
N THR A 247 -22.36 -1.75 14.87
CA THR A 247 -22.07 -2.88 15.76
C THR A 247 -20.83 -3.59 15.24
N PRO A 248 -19.65 -3.40 15.85
CA PRO A 248 -18.37 -3.76 15.23
C PRO A 248 -18.15 -5.28 15.13
N GLY A 249 -18.81 -6.10 15.94
CA GLY A 249 -18.51 -7.54 16.05
C GLY A 249 -17.14 -7.81 16.67
N ASN A 250 -16.75 -9.10 16.76
CA ASN A 250 -15.43 -9.51 17.25
C ASN A 250 -14.32 -8.97 16.35
N GLU A 251 -13.18 -8.54 16.93
CA GLU A 251 -12.06 -7.90 16.21
C GLU A 251 -12.47 -6.67 15.38
N ARG A 252 -13.63 -6.11 15.69
CA ARG A 252 -14.32 -5.13 14.85
C ARG A 252 -14.46 -5.63 13.41
N ALA A 253 -14.86 -6.88 13.19
CA ALA A 253 -14.91 -7.48 11.86
C ALA A 253 -16.14 -7.08 11.03
N ASN A 254 -17.21 -6.49 11.55
CA ASN A 254 -18.38 -6.18 10.74
C ASN A 254 -18.14 -4.95 9.83
N ILE A 255 -18.33 -5.11 8.52
CA ILE A 255 -18.22 -4.05 7.50
C ILE A 255 -19.60 -3.80 6.86
N SER A 256 -19.97 -2.54 6.70
CA SER A 256 -21.14 -2.11 5.94
C SER A 256 -20.72 -1.61 4.56
N ILE A 257 -21.48 -1.98 3.52
CA ILE A 257 -21.27 -1.55 2.13
C ILE A 257 -22.48 -0.72 1.69
N GLU A 258 -22.22 0.47 1.17
CA GLU A 258 -23.20 1.36 0.57
C GLU A 258 -22.82 1.61 -0.90
N VAL A 259 -23.68 1.16 -1.82
CA VAL A 259 -23.46 1.37 -3.26
C VAL A 259 -23.84 2.83 -3.59
N PRO A 260 -22.92 3.61 -4.21
CA PRO A 260 -23.20 4.99 -4.60
C PRO A 260 -24.29 5.15 -5.67
#